data_AF-A0A7S0ESC1-F1
#
_entry.id   AF-A0A7S0ESC1-F1
#
_cell.length_a   1.000
_cell.length_b   1.000
_cell.length_c   1.000
_cell.angle_alpha   90.00
_cell.angle_beta   90.00
_cell.angle_gamma   90.00
#
_symmetry.space_group_name_H-M   'P 1'
#
loop_
_entity.id
_entity.type
_entity.pdbx_description
1 polymer ?
#
loop_
_entity_poly.entity_id
_entity_poly.type
_entity_poly.pdbx_seq_one_letter_code
_entity_poly.pdbx_strand_id
1 'polypeptide(L)'
;SIALLVALLTYGQRRLPASLLLITLGCVGIVYARPAVALGLHQPFASPPAMTMADVWAGLYRAALPQLPVTLLNAVVSTAKLTEDLYPERPTTVRQLSLSIGIMDASSCWLGHFPSCHGCGGLAGP
;
A
#
# COMPACT_ATOMS: atom_id res chain seq x y z
N SER A 1 5.93 19.10 7.76
CA SER A 1 5.14 20.21 8.34
C SER A 1 3.83 20.48 7.58
N ILE A 2 3.86 20.69 6.26
CA ILE A 2 2.64 20.96 5.46
C ILE A 2 1.65 19.78 5.48
N ALA A 3 2.13 18.54 5.33
CA ALA A 3 1.26 17.36 5.36
C ALA A 3 0.52 17.19 6.70
N LEU A 4 1.20 17.47 7.82
CA LEU A 4 0.60 17.45 9.15
C LEU A 4 -0.46 18.55 9.30
N LEU A 5 -0.19 19.75 8.79
CA LEU A 5 -1.14 20.86 8.80
C LEU A 5 -2.41 20.52 8.00
N VAL A 6 -2.25 19.99 6.79
CA VAL A 6 -3.39 19.55 5.95
C VAL A 6 -4.17 18.44 6.64
N ALA A 7 -3.48 17.45 7.23
CA ALA A 7 -4.13 16.37 7.98
C ALA A 7 -4.92 16.89 9.19
N LEU A 8 -4.37 17.86 9.94
CA LEU A 8 -5.05 18.46 11.09
C LEU A 8 -6.24 19.34 10.69
N LEU A 9 -6.12 20.14 9.61
CA LEU A 9 -7.20 21.00 9.14
C LEU A 9 -8.38 20.22 8.54
N THR A 10 -8.11 19.03 8.01
CA THR A 10 -9.12 18.15 7.41
C THR A 10 -9.58 17.06 8.38
N TYR A 11 -8.99 17.02 9.58
CA TYR A 11 -9.37 16.09 10.64
C TYR A 11 -10.84 16.32 11.04
N GLY A 12 -11.68 15.29 10.89
CA GLY A 12 -13.12 15.34 11.17
C GLY A 12 -14.01 15.72 9.99
N GLN A 13 -13.45 16.13 8.83
CA GLN A 13 -14.24 16.40 7.64
C GLN A 13 -14.49 15.12 6.83
N ARG A 14 -15.69 14.54 6.95
CA ARG A 14 -16.07 13.32 6.20
C ARG A 14 -16.14 13.49 4.68
N ARG A 15 -16.26 14.73 4.19
CA ARG A 15 -16.40 15.02 2.76
C ARG A 15 -15.06 15.15 2.01
N LEU A 16 -13.97 15.45 2.73
CA LEU A 16 -12.66 15.71 2.14
C LEU A 16 -11.58 14.97 2.94
N PRO A 17 -11.33 13.68 2.65
CA PRO A 17 -10.28 12.94 3.33
C PRO A 17 -8.92 13.56 3.01
N ALA A 18 -8.12 13.75 4.06
CA ALA A 18 -6.77 14.32 3.97
C ALA A 18 -5.90 13.65 2.89
N SER A 19 -6.05 12.33 2.72
CA SER A 19 -5.31 11.56 1.72
C SER A 19 -5.55 12.04 0.29
N LEU A 20 -6.80 12.32 -0.10
CA LEU A 20 -7.12 12.84 -1.43
C LEU A 20 -6.46 14.21 -1.67
N LEU A 21 -6.50 15.09 -0.67
CA LEU A 21 -5.89 16.41 -0.76
C LEU A 21 -4.36 16.33 -0.83
N LEU A 22 -3.74 15.46 -0.06
CA LEU A 22 -2.29 15.26 -0.09
C LEU A 22 -1.81 14.64 -1.41
N ILE A 23 -2.53 13.65 -1.93
CA ILE A 23 -2.23 13.02 -3.22
C ILE A 23 -2.35 14.05 -4.34
N THR A 24 -3.45 14.80 -4.40
CA THR A 24 -3.66 15.83 -5.43
C THR A 24 -2.60 16.93 -5.35
N LEU A 25 -2.30 17.45 -4.17
CA LEU A 25 -1.24 18.44 -3.98
C LEU A 25 0.12 17.89 -4.42
N GLY A 26 0.43 16.63 -4.09
CA GLY A 26 1.66 15.95 -4.51
C GLY A 26 1.76 15.78 -6.02
N CYS A 27 0.70 15.31 -6.67
CA CYS A 27 0.63 15.18 -8.13
C CYS A 27 0.83 16.53 -8.82
N VAL A 28 0.13 17.56 -8.37
CA VAL A 28 0.28 18.93 -8.90
C VAL A 28 1.70 19.44 -8.69
N GLY A 29 2.27 19.25 -7.50
CA GLY A 29 3.65 19.61 -7.21
C GLY A 29 4.66 18.93 -8.13
N ILE A 30 4.48 17.64 -8.43
CA ILE A 30 5.33 16.89 -9.37
C ILE A 30 5.21 17.45 -10.79
N VAL A 31 4.00 17.79 -11.25
CA VAL A 31 3.77 18.38 -12.57
C VAL A 31 4.54 19.69 -12.73
N TYR A 32 4.48 20.57 -11.73
CA TYR A 32 5.20 21.85 -11.77
C TYR A 32 6.71 21.70 -11.59
N ALA A 33 7.16 20.85 -10.67
CA ALA A 33 8.59 20.71 -10.38
C ALA A 33 9.34 19.86 -11.42
N ARG A 34 8.65 18.91 -12.06
CA ARG A 34 9.23 17.92 -12.99
C ARG A 34 8.27 17.67 -14.17
N PRO A 35 8.06 18.65 -15.07
CA PRO A 35 7.10 18.52 -16.17
C PRO A 35 7.39 17.35 -17.10
N ALA A 36 8.67 16.98 -17.29
CA ALA A 36 9.06 15.80 -18.07
C ALA A 36 8.57 14.46 -17.45
N VAL A 37 8.51 14.37 -16.11
CA VAL A 37 8.00 13.17 -15.42
C VAL A 37 6.47 13.11 -15.50
N ALA A 38 5.80 14.26 -15.39
CA ALA A 38 4.35 14.35 -15.45
C ALA A 38 3.77 14.13 -16.86
N LEU A 39 4.51 14.46 -17.91
CA LEU A 39 4.12 14.22 -19.30
C LEU A 39 4.36 12.76 -19.76
N GLY A 40 4.76 11.87 -18.86
CA GLY A 40 5.03 10.47 -19.20
C GLY A 40 6.28 10.26 -20.06
N LEU A 41 7.16 11.26 -20.16
CA LEU A 41 8.45 11.17 -20.86
C LEU A 41 9.51 10.46 -20.00
N HIS A 42 9.11 9.45 -19.23
CA HIS A 42 10.04 8.48 -18.65
C HIS A 42 9.79 7.13 -19.33
N GLN A 43 10.86 6.39 -19.63
CA GLN A 43 10.72 5.03 -20.12
C GLN A 43 10.00 4.23 -19.04
N PRO A 44 8.80 3.65 -19.30
CA PRO A 44 8.01 2.94 -18.27
C PRO A 44 8.78 1.78 -17.62
N PHE A 45 9.88 1.38 -18.26
CA PHE A 45 10.91 0.51 -17.73
C PHE A 45 12.18 1.33 -17.52
N ALA A 46 12.22 2.14 -16.46
CA ALA A 46 13.51 2.59 -15.95
C ALA A 46 14.29 1.31 -15.63
N SER A 47 15.52 1.17 -16.15
CA SER A 47 16.37 0.04 -15.82
C SER A 47 16.37 -0.12 -14.29
N PRO A 48 16.12 -1.33 -13.77
CA PRO A 48 16.10 -1.54 -12.34
C PRO A 48 17.40 -0.95 -11.78
N PRO A 49 17.33 -0.05 -10.78
CA PRO A 49 18.53 0.52 -10.21
C PRO A 49 19.43 -0.64 -9.78
N ALA A 50 20.74 -0.52 -10.02
CA ALA A 50 21.69 -1.55 -9.62
C ALA A 50 21.55 -1.76 -8.11
N MET A 51 20.85 -2.84 -7.72
CA MET A 51 20.48 -3.08 -6.35
C MET A 51 21.66 -3.73 -5.65
N THR A 52 22.17 -3.07 -4.61
CA THR A 52 23.23 -3.64 -3.79
C THR A 52 22.62 -4.49 -2.67
N MET A 53 23.39 -5.42 -2.10
CA MET A 53 22.94 -6.13 -0.89
C MET A 53 22.65 -5.18 0.27
N ALA A 54 23.29 -4.00 0.32
CA ALA A 54 23.01 -2.98 1.32
C ALA A 54 21.60 -2.39 1.14
N ASP A 55 21.14 -2.20 -0.09
CA ASP A 55 19.77 -1.71 -0.39
C ASP A 55 18.73 -2.75 0.01
N VAL A 56 18.99 -4.04 -0.23
CA VAL A 56 18.11 -5.14 0.19
C VAL A 56 17.99 -5.15 1.72
N TRP A 57 19.10 -5.04 2.45
CA TRP A 57 19.08 -4.96 3.90
C TRP A 57 18.36 -3.71 4.40
N ALA A 58 18.64 -2.54 3.83
CA ALA A 58 17.94 -1.32 4.18
C ALA A 58 16.43 -1.45 3.95
N GLY A 59 15.99 -2.04 2.83
CA GLY A 59 14.59 -2.32 2.53
C GLY A 59 13.95 -3.30 3.52
N LEU A 60 14.65 -4.37 3.89
CA LEU A 60 14.18 -5.33 4.88
C LEU A 60 13.94 -4.66 6.23
N TYR A 61 14.91 -3.87 6.73
CA TYR A 61 14.81 -3.25 8.05
C TYR A 61 13.87 -2.06 8.09
N ARG A 62 13.84 -1.22 7.05
CA ARG A 62 13.08 0.04 7.05
C ARG A 62 11.66 -0.10 6.55
N ALA A 63 11.39 -1.08 5.67
CA ALA A 63 10.08 -1.25 5.06
C ALA A 63 9.45 -2.58 5.47
N ALA A 64 10.09 -3.71 5.17
CA ALA A 64 9.45 -5.02 5.34
C ALA A 64 9.18 -5.34 6.83
N LEU A 65 10.16 -5.18 7.72
CA LEU A 65 9.98 -5.46 9.15
C LEU A 65 8.82 -4.66 9.79
N PRO A 66 8.72 -3.32 9.61
CA PRO A 66 7.56 -2.57 10.07
C PRO A 66 6.24 -2.98 9.41
N GLN A 67 6.27 -3.40 8.14
CA GLN A 67 5.07 -3.73 7.37
C GLN A 67 4.46 -5.09 7.73
N LEU A 68 5.30 -6.07 8.11
CA LEU A 68 4.84 -7.41 8.50
C LEU A 68 3.71 -7.40 9.55
N PRO A 69 3.85 -6.77 10.73
CA PRO A 69 2.80 -6.77 11.74
C PRO A 69 1.53 -6.04 11.26
N VAL A 70 1.69 -4.93 10.53
CA VAL A 70 0.55 -4.15 10.00
C VAL A 70 -0.25 -4.97 8.99
N THR A 71 0.40 -5.59 8.01
CA THR A 71 -0.28 -6.42 7.00
C THR A 71 -0.92 -7.66 7.62
N LEU A 72 -0.22 -8.34 8.53
CA LEU A 72 -0.74 -9.54 9.19
C LEU A 72 -2.00 -9.21 10.01
N LEU A 73 -1.97 -8.16 10.82
CA LEU A 73 -3.13 -7.80 11.64
C LEU A 73 -4.28 -7.22 10.80
N ASN A 74 -3.99 -6.24 9.95
CA ASN A 74 -5.03 -5.46 9.27
C ASN A 74 -5.60 -6.14 8.03
N ALA A 75 -4.90 -7.10 7.44
CA ALA A 75 -5.36 -7.76 6.22
C ALA A 75 -5.47 -9.27 6.33
N VAL A 76 -4.63 -9.95 7.12
CA VAL A 76 -4.72 -11.41 7.25
C VAL A 76 -5.67 -11.82 8.36
N VAL A 77 -5.41 -11.38 9.60
CA VAL A 77 -6.21 -11.78 10.76
C VAL A 77 -7.63 -11.21 10.68
N SER A 78 -7.77 -9.93 10.33
CA SER A 78 -9.06 -9.27 10.15
C SER A 78 -9.93 -9.97 9.08
N THR A 79 -9.34 -10.31 7.92
CA THR A 79 -10.07 -10.95 6.82
C THR A 79 -10.42 -12.40 7.15
N ALA A 80 -9.51 -13.14 7.80
CA ALA A 80 -9.79 -14.50 8.24
C ALA A 80 -10.96 -14.51 9.24
N LYS A 81 -10.97 -13.57 10.19
CA LYS A 81 -12.07 -13.43 11.15
C LYS A 81 -13.38 -13.01 10.51
N LEU A 82 -13.34 -12.00 9.65
CA LEU A 82 -14.55 -11.56 8.95
C LEU A 82 -15.13 -12.67 8.05
N THR A 83 -14.28 -13.47 7.41
CA THR A 83 -14.75 -14.59 6.58
C THR A 83 -15.35 -15.70 7.44
N GLU A 84 -14.79 -15.96 8.62
CA GLU A 84 -15.38 -16.90 9.60
C GLU A 84 -16.77 -16.43 10.05
N ASP A 85 -16.93 -15.12 10.30
CA ASP A 85 -18.19 -14.53 10.74
C ASP A 85 -19.26 -14.48 9.64
N LEU A 86 -18.88 -14.15 8.40
CA LEU A 86 -19.82 -14.00 7.26
C LEU A 86 -20.08 -15.31 6.51
N TYR A 87 -19.07 -16.17 6.42
CA TYR A 87 -19.10 -17.40 5.61
C TYR A 87 -18.61 -18.60 6.44
N PRO A 88 -19.32 -18.99 7.50
CA PRO A 88 -18.91 -20.09 8.39
C PRO A 88 -18.77 -21.44 7.67
N GLU A 89 -19.46 -21.62 6.53
CA GLU A 89 -19.36 -22.80 5.65
C GLU A 89 -18.01 -22.87 4.89
N ARG A 90 -17.32 -21.73 4.72
CA ARG A 90 -16.09 -21.61 3.90
C ARG A 90 -15.09 -20.60 4.50
N PRO A 91 -14.58 -20.83 5.72
CA PRO A 91 -13.64 -19.91 6.33
C PRO A 91 -12.31 -19.88 5.55
N THR A 92 -11.75 -18.69 5.35
CA THR A 92 -10.38 -18.53 4.85
C THR A 92 -9.40 -18.53 6.02
N THR A 93 -8.36 -19.34 5.89
CA THR A 93 -7.35 -19.45 6.95
C THR A 93 -6.29 -18.35 6.84
N VAL A 94 -5.72 -17.94 7.98
CA VAL A 94 -4.55 -17.05 8.07
C VAL A 94 -3.43 -17.52 7.12
N ARG A 95 -3.18 -18.84 7.05
CA ARG A 95 -2.15 -19.41 6.20
C ARG A 95 -2.41 -19.18 4.71
N GLN A 96 -3.63 -19.40 4.24
CA GLN A 96 -4.00 -19.18 2.84
C GLN A 96 -3.90 -17.71 2.45
N LEU A 97 -4.38 -16.81 3.32
CA LEU A 97 -4.30 -15.36 3.14
C LEU A 97 -2.84 -14.88 3.11
N SER A 98 -2.00 -15.29 4.06
CA SER A 98 -0.57 -14.94 4.09
C SER A 98 0.18 -15.43 2.85
N LEU A 99 -0.11 -16.65 2.38
CA LEU A 99 0.52 -17.19 1.17
C LEU A 99 0.08 -16.42 -0.08
N SER A 100 -1.21 -16.12 -0.22
CA SER A 100 -1.72 -15.36 -1.37
C SER A 100 -1.12 -13.96 -1.44
N ILE A 101 -1.09 -13.24 -0.30
CA ILE A 101 -0.50 -11.89 -0.23
C ILE A 101 1.00 -11.95 -0.51
N GLY A 102 1.72 -12.90 0.10
CA GLY A 102 3.16 -13.07 -0.14
C GLY A 102 3.50 -13.37 -1.60
N ILE A 103 2.72 -14.22 -2.28
CA ILE A 103 2.91 -14.52 -3.71
C ILE A 103 2.62 -13.28 -4.57
N MET A 104 1.57 -12.53 -4.27
CA MET A 104 1.22 -11.29 -4.97
C MET A 104 2.33 -10.25 -4.82
N ASP A 105 2.80 -10.00 -3.61
CA ASP A 105 3.84 -9.01 -3.34
C ASP A 105 5.19 -9.46 -3.94
N ALA A 106 5.55 -10.74 -3.84
CA ALA A 106 6.81 -11.26 -4.39
C ALA A 106 6.85 -11.31 -5.93
N SER A 107 5.69 -11.49 -6.58
CA SER A 107 5.61 -11.46 -8.05
C SER A 107 5.56 -10.02 -8.59
N SER A 108 4.90 -9.11 -7.88
CA SER A 108 4.71 -7.72 -8.32
C SER A 108 5.86 -6.79 -7.95
N CYS A 109 6.70 -7.12 -6.96
CA CYS A 109 7.82 -6.27 -6.54
C CYS A 109 8.82 -5.98 -7.68
N TRP A 110 8.98 -6.90 -8.63
CA TRP A 110 9.84 -6.74 -9.81
C TRP A 110 9.34 -5.66 -10.78
N LEU A 111 8.06 -5.29 -10.70
CA LEU A 111 7.43 -4.25 -11.50
C LEU A 111 7.43 -2.89 -10.78
N GLY A 112 8.11 -2.78 -9.64
CA GLY A 112 8.06 -1.57 -8.80
C GLY A 112 6.71 -1.37 -8.10
N HIS A 113 5.91 -2.43 -7.98
CA HIS A 113 4.61 -2.39 -7.31
C HIS A 113 4.78 -2.17 -5.80
N PHE A 114 3.90 -1.36 -5.22
CA PHE A 114 3.87 -1.16 -3.77
C PHE A 114 3.17 -2.34 -3.07
N PRO A 115 3.65 -2.77 -1.88
CA PRO A 115 3.04 -3.88 -1.14
C PRO A 115 1.53 -3.70 -1.00
N SER A 116 0.77 -4.75 -1.31
CA SER A 116 -0.69 -4.71 -1.39
C SER A 116 -1.32 -5.77 -0.50
N CYS A 117 -2.62 -5.66 -0.23
CA CYS A 117 -3.32 -6.62 0.61
C CYS A 117 -4.76 -6.84 0.11
N HIS A 118 -5.39 -7.94 0.53
CA HIS A 118 -6.75 -8.28 0.10
C HIS A 118 -7.83 -7.34 0.66
N GLY A 119 -7.59 -6.71 1.82
CA GLY A 119 -8.50 -5.74 2.45
C GLY A 119 -9.90 -6.30 2.75
N CYS A 120 -10.27 -6.41 4.02
CA CYS A 120 -11.60 -6.93 4.38
C CYS A 120 -12.77 -5.97 4.07
N GLY A 121 -12.50 -4.71 3.71
CA GLY A 121 -13.52 -3.67 3.51
C GLY A 121 -14.52 -3.94 2.38
N GLY A 122 -14.15 -4.74 1.37
CA GLY A 122 -15.08 -5.16 0.31
C GLY A 122 -15.94 -6.37 0.69
N LEU A 123 -15.49 -7.17 1.67
CA LEU A 123 -16.24 -8.30 2.22
C LEU A 123 -17.26 -7.84 3.27
N ALA A 124 -16.93 -6.77 4.00
CA ALA A 124 -17.78 -6.13 5.00
C ALA A 124 -18.86 -5.21 4.39
N GLY A 125 -19.42 -5.55 3.21
CA GLY A 125 -20.37 -4.71 2.48
C GLY A 125 -21.55 -4.18 3.33
N PRO A 126 -22.23 -3.14 2.82
CA PRO A 126 -22.65 -1.90 3.50
C PRO A 126 -23.33 -2.01 4.87
#